data_AF-A0A6D2KSG1-F1
#
_entry.id   AF-A0A6D2KSG1-F1
#
_cell.length_a   1.000
_cell.length_b   1.000
_cell.length_c   1.000
_cell.angle_alpha   90.00
_cell.angle_beta   90.00
_cell.angle_gamma   90.00
#
_symmetry.space_group_name_H-M   'P 1'
#
loop_
_entity.id
_entity.type
_entity.pdbx_description
1 polymer ?
#
loop_
_entity_poly.entity_id
_entity_poly.type
_entity_poly.pdbx_seq_one_letter_code
_entity_poly.pdbx_strand_id
1 'polypeptide(L)'
;MGERRPSSRLESLPDELLRDIISRVARSDRTDVRNVMVTSTELSIHAKDREVRKSINLSAFTRFPRWAENFEKLMEKCADGGNVEAHYVKGIREYFLQNNVAVGLNHLKKAADGGYDDGIYLYVILMLCNGETVEGKTYLDKLEWTRNMARGDKCWRNVRRSLEAILVIRKNKYVTMLKASRPRKECKVNDMDTRCEKCYYYKQMKMFVNIRSLYM
;
A
#
# COMPACT_ATOMS: atom_id res chain seq x y z
N MET A 1 23.17 -26.43 -34.21
CA MET A 1 23.26 -26.28 -32.73
C MET A 1 23.98 -24.98 -32.46
N GLY A 2 23.31 -23.96 -31.92
CA GLY A 2 23.94 -22.66 -31.67
C GLY A 2 24.84 -22.74 -30.43
N GLU A 3 26.09 -22.32 -30.54
CA GLU A 3 27.03 -22.20 -29.42
C GLU A 3 26.44 -21.28 -28.34
N ARG A 4 26.38 -21.76 -27.09
CA ARG A 4 25.98 -20.90 -25.96
C ARG A 4 27.07 -19.87 -25.73
N ARG A 5 26.68 -18.59 -25.68
CA ARG A 5 27.55 -17.50 -25.26
C ARG A 5 28.22 -17.86 -23.92
N PRO A 6 29.53 -17.63 -23.76
CA PRO A 6 30.19 -17.87 -22.48
C PRO A 6 29.58 -17.01 -21.37
N SER A 7 29.33 -17.65 -20.24
CA SER A 7 28.76 -17.01 -19.05
C SER A 7 29.68 -15.89 -18.56
N SER A 8 29.11 -14.72 -18.30
CA SER A 8 29.84 -13.58 -17.75
C SER A 8 30.25 -13.82 -16.29
N ARG A 9 31.21 -13.04 -15.78
CA ARG A 9 31.62 -13.09 -14.36
C ARG A 9 30.45 -12.85 -13.40
N LEU A 10 29.48 -12.03 -13.82
CA LEU A 10 28.26 -11.78 -13.04
C LEU A 10 27.39 -13.05 -13.00
N GLU A 11 27.12 -13.66 -14.15
CA GLU A 11 26.31 -14.88 -14.27
C GLU A 11 26.96 -16.11 -13.62
N SER A 12 28.28 -16.09 -13.38
CA SER A 12 28.97 -17.14 -12.62
C SER A 12 28.86 -17.01 -11.10
N LEU A 13 28.23 -15.95 -10.58
CA LEU A 13 28.03 -15.81 -9.13
C LEU A 13 27.01 -16.84 -8.60
N PRO A 14 27.12 -17.23 -7.32
CA PRO A 14 26.09 -18.02 -6.65
C PRO A 14 24.69 -17.40 -6.78
N ASP A 15 23.68 -18.24 -6.98
CA ASP A 15 22.28 -17.83 -7.16
C ASP A 15 21.76 -16.88 -6.09
N GLU A 16 22.18 -17.07 -4.83
CA GLU A 16 21.80 -16.21 -3.71
C GLU A 16 22.31 -14.77 -3.87
N LEU A 17 23.56 -14.62 -4.34
CA LEU A 17 24.14 -13.31 -4.62
C LEU A 17 23.50 -12.67 -5.84
N LEU A 18 23.20 -13.45 -6.88
CA LEU A 18 22.44 -12.97 -8.04
C LEU A 18 21.07 -12.43 -7.61
N ARG A 19 20.32 -13.19 -6.79
CA ARG A 19 19.04 -12.74 -6.25
C ARG A 19 19.18 -11.48 -5.41
N ASP A 20 20.16 -11.40 -4.50
CA ASP A 20 20.34 -10.20 -3.66
C ASP A 20 20.68 -8.96 -4.49
N ILE A 21 21.61 -9.08 -5.44
CA ILE A 21 21.98 -8.00 -6.35
C ILE A 21 20.76 -7.53 -7.13
N ILE A 22 20.03 -8.45 -7.76
CA ILE A 22 18.84 -8.09 -8.55
C ILE A 22 17.75 -7.50 -7.66
N SER A 23 17.57 -7.98 -6.43
CA SER A 23 16.64 -7.38 -5.46
C SER A 23 17.02 -5.95 -5.10
N ARG A 24 18.31 -5.61 -4.98
CA ARG A 24 18.77 -4.22 -4.74
C ARG A 24 18.50 -3.33 -5.94
N VAL A 25 18.72 -3.85 -7.15
CA VAL A 25 18.36 -3.18 -8.40
C VAL A 25 16.84 -2.95 -8.47
N ALA A 26 16.04 -3.96 -8.13
CA ALA A 26 14.58 -3.91 -8.12
C ALA A 26 14.00 -2.86 -7.15
N ARG A 27 14.63 -2.66 -6.00
CA ARG A 27 14.26 -1.61 -5.03
C ARG A 27 14.56 -0.20 -5.54
N SER A 28 15.49 -0.07 -6.48
CA SER A 28 15.90 1.22 -7.04
C SER A 28 14.94 1.64 -8.16
N ASP A 29 14.77 0.79 -9.17
CA ASP A 29 13.81 1.03 -10.27
C ASP A 29 13.27 -0.29 -10.83
N ARG A 30 11.94 -0.36 -10.97
CA ARG A 30 11.21 -1.45 -11.65
C ARG A 30 11.74 -1.69 -13.08
N THR A 31 12.12 -0.64 -13.78
CA THR A 31 12.57 -0.69 -15.18
C THR A 31 13.89 -1.44 -15.30
N ASP A 32 14.75 -1.36 -14.29
CA ASP A 32 16.02 -2.09 -14.29
C ASP A 32 15.82 -3.59 -14.19
N VAL A 33 14.80 -4.06 -13.47
CA VAL A 33 14.44 -5.50 -13.44
C VAL A 33 14.02 -5.97 -14.84
N ARG A 34 13.28 -5.14 -15.58
CA ARG A 34 12.93 -5.44 -16.98
C ARG A 34 14.19 -5.51 -17.84
N ASN A 35 15.12 -4.59 -17.67
CA ASN A 35 16.38 -4.57 -18.39
C ASN A 35 17.20 -5.83 -18.10
N VAL A 36 17.33 -6.23 -16.83
CA VAL A 36 17.97 -7.50 -16.43
C VAL A 36 17.34 -8.69 -17.17
N MET A 37 16.01 -8.79 -17.16
CA MET A 37 15.29 -9.91 -17.80
C MET A 37 15.50 -10.03 -19.32
N VAL A 38 15.80 -8.93 -20.03
CA VAL A 38 16.01 -8.93 -21.49
C VAL A 38 17.48 -9.06 -21.88
N THR A 39 18.41 -8.68 -21.00
CA THR A 39 19.85 -8.72 -21.27
C THR A 39 20.46 -10.12 -21.23
N SER A 40 19.95 -11.00 -20.37
CA SER A 40 20.50 -12.34 -20.15
C SER A 40 19.39 -13.32 -19.79
N THR A 41 19.40 -14.48 -20.44
CA THR A 41 18.49 -15.59 -20.11
C THR A 41 18.74 -16.11 -18.69
N GLU A 42 20.01 -16.16 -18.25
CA GLU A 42 20.40 -16.65 -16.92
C GLU A 42 19.88 -15.70 -15.84
N LEU A 43 20.21 -14.41 -15.96
CA LEU A 43 19.73 -13.40 -15.02
C LEU A 43 18.20 -13.25 -15.04
N SER A 44 17.55 -13.54 -16.18
CA SER A 44 16.09 -13.55 -16.31
C SER A 44 15.42 -14.59 -15.40
N ILE A 45 16.08 -15.72 -15.12
CA ILE A 45 15.56 -16.74 -14.20
C ILE A 45 15.53 -16.15 -12.78
N HIS A 46 16.63 -15.59 -12.31
CA HIS A 46 16.73 -14.99 -10.98
C HIS A 46 15.89 -13.72 -10.83
N ALA A 47 15.74 -12.92 -11.89
CA ALA A 47 14.87 -11.73 -11.87
C ALA A 47 13.38 -12.07 -11.71
N LYS A 48 12.99 -13.30 -12.02
CA LYS A 48 11.63 -13.81 -11.81
C LYS A 48 11.45 -14.46 -10.44
N ASP A 49 12.49 -14.50 -9.61
CA ASP A 49 12.41 -15.06 -8.26
C ASP A 49 11.40 -14.32 -7.37
N ARG A 50 10.85 -15.05 -6.40
CA ARG A 50 9.86 -14.53 -5.46
C ARG A 50 10.40 -13.35 -4.64
N GLU A 51 11.64 -13.43 -4.15
CA GLU A 51 12.24 -12.37 -3.33
C GLU A 51 12.56 -11.12 -4.16
N VAL A 52 12.91 -11.30 -5.44
CA VAL A 52 13.05 -10.17 -6.37
C VAL A 52 11.70 -9.49 -6.56
N ARG A 53 10.63 -10.22 -6.87
CA ARG A 53 9.27 -9.65 -7.02
C ARG A 53 8.80 -8.90 -5.78
N LYS A 54 9.07 -9.47 -4.59
CA LYS A 54 8.79 -8.84 -3.30
C LYS A 54 9.48 -7.50 -3.12
N SER A 55 10.67 -7.35 -3.72
CA SER A 55 11.53 -6.16 -3.60
C SER A 55 11.33 -5.09 -4.68
N ILE A 56 10.54 -5.36 -5.73
CA ILE A 56 10.29 -4.38 -6.81
C ILE A 56 9.66 -3.11 -6.24
N ASN A 57 10.26 -1.97 -6.58
CA ASN A 57 9.74 -0.65 -6.23
C ASN A 57 8.51 -0.32 -7.09
N LEU A 58 7.38 -0.10 -6.42
CA LEU A 58 6.10 0.25 -7.01
C LEU A 58 5.59 1.61 -6.49
N SER A 59 6.47 2.46 -5.95
CA SER A 59 6.14 3.77 -5.37
C SER A 59 5.36 4.69 -6.32
N ALA A 60 5.63 4.62 -7.63
CA ALA A 60 4.85 5.35 -8.64
C ALA A 60 3.37 4.90 -8.65
N PHE A 61 3.12 3.60 -8.49
CA PHE A 61 1.78 3.04 -8.44
C PHE A 61 1.11 3.22 -7.07
N THR A 62 1.87 3.22 -5.96
CA THR A 62 1.29 3.56 -4.65
C THR A 62 0.82 5.02 -4.64
N ARG A 63 1.57 5.92 -5.29
CA ARG A 63 1.18 7.32 -5.49
C ARG A 63 0.02 7.50 -6.47
N PHE A 64 0.00 6.72 -7.56
CA PHE A 64 -1.04 6.78 -8.59
C PHE A 64 -1.60 5.39 -8.91
N PRO A 65 -2.47 4.82 -8.04
CA PRO A 65 -2.96 3.45 -8.18
C PRO A 65 -3.64 3.15 -9.51
N ARG A 66 -4.27 4.16 -10.13
CA ARG A 66 -4.92 4.02 -11.44
C ARG A 66 -3.95 3.65 -12.56
N TRP A 67 -2.69 4.09 -12.49
CA TRP A 67 -1.67 3.76 -13.51
C TRP A 67 -1.34 2.26 -13.56
N ALA A 68 -1.63 1.52 -12.49
CA ALA A 68 -1.38 0.09 -12.41
C ALA A 68 -2.30 -0.74 -13.33
N GLU A 69 -3.37 -0.16 -13.88
CA GLU A 69 -4.27 -0.83 -14.84
C GLU A 69 -3.50 -1.36 -16.07
N ASN A 70 -2.52 -0.60 -16.55
CA ASN A 70 -1.67 -1.00 -17.67
C ASN A 70 -0.58 -2.02 -17.29
N PHE A 71 -0.50 -2.40 -16.02
CA PHE A 71 0.57 -3.26 -15.46
C PHE A 71 0.01 -4.44 -14.65
N GLU A 72 -1.21 -4.90 -14.93
CA GLU A 72 -1.89 -5.94 -14.13
C GLU A 72 -1.03 -7.19 -13.90
N LYS A 73 -0.43 -7.73 -14.97
CA LYS A 73 0.45 -8.92 -14.89
C LYS A 73 1.67 -8.71 -13.98
N LEU A 74 2.20 -7.49 -13.93
CA LEU A 74 3.30 -7.15 -13.02
C LEU A 74 2.78 -7.10 -11.57
N MET A 75 1.64 -6.42 -11.36
CA MET A 75 1.03 -6.29 -10.05
C MET A 75 0.64 -7.64 -9.44
N GLU A 76 0.09 -8.55 -10.23
CA GLU A 76 -0.20 -9.92 -9.82
C GLU A 76 1.07 -10.65 -9.36
N LYS A 77 2.11 -10.66 -10.20
CA LYS A 77 3.39 -11.31 -9.87
C LYS A 77 4.03 -10.72 -8.60
N CYS A 78 4.01 -9.40 -8.44
CA CYS A 78 4.52 -8.74 -7.25
C CYS A 78 3.69 -9.10 -6.01
N ALA A 79 2.36 -9.10 -6.13
CA ALA A 79 1.46 -9.47 -5.04
C ALA A 79 1.63 -10.95 -4.62
N ASP A 80 1.78 -11.87 -5.57
CA ASP A 80 2.08 -13.29 -5.29
C ASP A 80 3.46 -13.47 -4.63
N GLY A 81 4.40 -12.56 -4.96
CA GLY A 81 5.68 -12.44 -4.29
C GLY A 81 5.61 -11.92 -2.84
N GLY A 82 4.46 -11.41 -2.41
CA GLY A 82 4.29 -10.78 -1.11
C GLY A 82 4.77 -9.32 -1.06
N ASN A 83 4.83 -8.64 -2.20
CA ASN A 83 5.14 -7.22 -2.26
C ASN A 83 4.02 -6.40 -1.62
N VAL A 84 4.35 -5.66 -0.55
CA VAL A 84 3.38 -4.91 0.26
C VAL A 84 2.79 -3.71 -0.49
N GLU A 85 3.58 -3.06 -1.36
CA GLU A 85 3.12 -1.97 -2.21
C GLU A 85 2.13 -2.48 -3.26
N ALA A 86 2.39 -3.68 -3.82
CA ALA A 86 1.48 -4.32 -4.76
C ALA A 86 0.12 -4.61 -4.11
N HIS A 87 0.13 -5.15 -2.89
CA HIS A 87 -1.08 -5.37 -2.10
C HIS A 87 -1.81 -4.05 -1.78
N TYR A 88 -1.09 -3.00 -1.42
CA TYR A 88 -1.71 -1.68 -1.19
C TYR A 88 -2.45 -1.16 -2.42
N VAL A 89 -1.80 -1.18 -3.59
CA VAL A 89 -2.37 -0.71 -4.85
C VAL A 89 -3.56 -1.57 -5.29
N LYS A 90 -3.44 -2.91 -5.25
CA LYS A 90 -4.58 -3.81 -5.54
C LYS A 90 -5.72 -3.56 -4.57
N GLY A 91 -5.42 -3.37 -3.28
CA GLY A 91 -6.40 -3.04 -2.26
C GLY A 91 -7.23 -1.80 -2.57
N ILE A 92 -6.56 -0.72 -3.00
CA ILE A 92 -7.25 0.51 -3.44
C ILE A 92 -8.11 0.27 -4.67
N ARG A 93 -7.58 -0.39 -5.70
CA ARG A 93 -8.32 -0.61 -6.96
C ARG A 93 -9.57 -1.47 -6.75
N GLU A 94 -9.41 -2.59 -6.07
CA GLU A 94 -10.50 -3.51 -5.76
C GLU A 94 -11.56 -2.83 -4.89
N TYR A 95 -11.15 -2.10 -3.85
CA TYR A 95 -12.09 -1.47 -2.91
C TYR A 95 -12.83 -0.28 -3.51
N PHE A 96 -12.12 0.64 -4.18
CA PHE A 96 -12.66 1.94 -4.60
C PHE A 96 -13.08 1.99 -6.06
N LEU A 97 -12.37 1.30 -6.97
CA LEU A 97 -12.67 1.35 -8.41
C LEU A 97 -13.61 0.23 -8.86
N GLN A 98 -13.38 -0.99 -8.36
CA GLN A 98 -14.14 -2.17 -8.77
C GLN A 98 -15.27 -2.53 -7.79
N ASN A 99 -15.33 -1.88 -6.62
CA ASN A 99 -16.30 -2.13 -5.57
C ASN A 99 -16.30 -3.58 -5.02
N ASN A 100 -15.18 -4.29 -5.20
CA ASN A 100 -14.91 -5.62 -4.64
C ASN A 100 -14.42 -5.49 -3.19
N VAL A 101 -15.32 -5.07 -2.30
CA VAL A 101 -15.02 -4.68 -0.91
C VAL A 101 -14.18 -5.71 -0.16
N ALA A 102 -14.57 -6.99 -0.19
CA ALA A 102 -13.88 -8.05 0.55
C ALA A 102 -12.45 -8.29 0.02
N VAL A 103 -12.29 -8.32 -1.31
CA VAL A 103 -10.99 -8.51 -1.97
C VAL A 103 -10.07 -7.32 -1.68
N GLY A 104 -10.60 -6.10 -1.79
CA GLY A 104 -9.86 -4.88 -1.49
C GLY A 104 -9.38 -4.83 -0.05
N LEU A 105 -10.24 -5.16 0.91
CA LEU A 105 -9.87 -5.22 2.33
C LEU A 105 -8.81 -6.29 2.61
N ASN A 106 -8.93 -7.47 2.01
CA ASN A 106 -7.94 -8.54 2.17
C ASN A 106 -6.56 -8.10 1.67
N HIS A 107 -6.50 -7.41 0.53
CA HIS A 107 -5.24 -6.87 0.02
C HIS A 107 -4.67 -5.76 0.92
N LEU A 108 -5.50 -4.83 1.40
CA LEU A 108 -5.06 -3.80 2.35
C LEU A 108 -4.56 -4.41 3.67
N LYS A 109 -5.21 -5.48 4.15
CA LYS A 109 -4.76 -6.25 5.33
C LYS A 109 -3.38 -6.84 5.10
N LYS A 110 -3.13 -7.49 3.96
CA LYS A 110 -1.81 -8.04 3.61
C LYS A 110 -0.72 -6.96 3.55
N ALA A 111 -1.03 -5.78 3.01
CA ALA A 111 -0.10 -4.65 3.04
C ALA A 111 0.18 -4.18 4.48
N ALA A 112 -0.86 -4.13 5.32
CA ALA A 112 -0.76 -3.75 6.71
C ALA A 112 0.05 -4.75 7.55
N ASP A 113 -0.19 -6.05 7.38
CA ASP A 113 0.56 -7.12 8.04
C ASP A 113 2.02 -7.17 7.60
N GLY A 114 2.30 -6.79 6.35
CA GLY A 114 3.66 -6.60 5.85
C GLY A 114 4.35 -5.31 6.31
N GLY A 115 3.71 -4.50 7.15
CA GLY A 115 4.32 -3.30 7.73
C GLY A 115 4.31 -2.07 6.82
N TYR A 116 3.49 -2.04 5.77
CA TYR A 116 3.39 -0.86 4.90
C TYR A 116 2.52 0.21 5.54
N ASP A 117 3.14 1.27 6.06
CA ASP A 117 2.50 2.33 6.85
C ASP A 117 1.21 2.91 6.24
N ASP A 118 1.22 3.24 4.95
CA ASP A 118 0.04 3.78 4.26
C ASP A 118 -1.07 2.72 4.14
N GLY A 119 -0.69 1.45 4.02
CA GLY A 119 -1.59 0.29 4.00
C GLY A 119 -2.20 0.03 5.38
N ILE A 120 -1.40 0.09 6.45
CA ILE A 120 -1.90 0.01 7.82
C ILE A 120 -2.92 1.12 8.06
N TYR A 121 -2.55 2.36 7.75
CA TYR A 121 -3.44 3.51 7.94
C TYR A 121 -4.76 3.32 7.20
N LEU A 122 -4.72 3.04 5.90
CA LEU A 122 -5.94 2.91 5.11
C LEU A 122 -6.80 1.73 5.57
N TYR A 123 -6.19 0.59 5.89
CA TYR A 123 -6.89 -0.58 6.41
C TYR A 123 -7.63 -0.24 7.72
N VAL A 124 -6.94 0.37 8.68
CA VAL A 124 -7.52 0.81 9.96
C VAL A 124 -8.74 1.70 9.73
N ILE A 125 -8.59 2.73 8.90
CA ILE A 125 -9.67 3.70 8.68
C ILE A 125 -10.89 3.02 8.07
N LEU A 126 -10.69 2.11 7.12
CA LEU A 126 -11.78 1.34 6.56
C LEU A 126 -12.41 0.38 7.58
N MET A 127 -11.65 -0.26 8.47
CA MET A 127 -12.19 -1.08 9.56
C MET A 127 -13.09 -0.25 10.48
N LEU A 128 -12.59 0.89 10.97
CA LEU A 128 -13.34 1.80 11.83
C LEU A 128 -14.62 2.31 11.14
N CYS A 129 -14.52 2.70 9.87
CA CYS A 129 -15.68 3.17 9.09
C CYS A 129 -16.69 2.05 8.79
N ASN A 130 -16.26 0.78 8.77
CA ASN A 130 -17.14 -0.37 8.61
C ASN A 130 -17.65 -0.95 9.95
N GLY A 131 -17.30 -0.35 11.08
CA GLY A 131 -17.77 -0.76 12.40
C GLY A 131 -16.88 -1.77 13.12
N GLU A 132 -15.82 -2.25 12.46
CA GLU A 132 -14.83 -3.19 13.00
C GLU A 132 -13.85 -2.48 13.93
N THR A 133 -14.38 -1.95 15.03
CA THR A 133 -13.67 -0.99 15.89
C THR A 133 -12.50 -1.64 16.64
N VAL A 134 -12.67 -2.90 17.07
CA VAL A 134 -11.62 -3.64 17.80
C VAL A 134 -10.43 -3.88 16.88
N GLU A 135 -10.64 -4.47 15.70
CA GLU A 135 -9.57 -4.73 14.73
C GLU A 135 -8.91 -3.43 14.26
N GLY A 136 -9.70 -2.40 13.94
CA GLY A 136 -9.17 -1.10 13.53
C GLY A 136 -8.27 -0.47 14.59
N LYS A 137 -8.64 -0.53 15.87
CA LYS A 137 -7.81 0.01 16.96
C LYS A 137 -6.49 -0.76 17.10
N THR A 138 -6.54 -2.09 17.09
CA THR A 138 -5.36 -2.95 17.18
C THR A 138 -4.35 -2.68 16.07
N TYR A 139 -4.80 -2.50 14.82
CA TYR A 139 -3.88 -2.16 13.73
C TYR A 139 -3.32 -0.74 13.83
N LEU A 140 -4.07 0.21 14.39
CA LEU A 140 -3.54 1.56 14.55
C LEU A 140 -2.38 1.57 15.55
N ASP A 141 -2.44 0.74 16.58
CA ASP A 141 -1.35 0.60 17.55
C ASP A 141 -0.06 0.08 16.89
N LYS A 142 -0.15 -0.70 15.79
CA LYS A 142 1.02 -1.05 14.95
C LYS A 142 1.71 0.16 14.31
N LEU A 143 1.01 1.29 14.13
CA LEU A 143 1.61 2.55 13.68
C LEU A 143 2.26 3.34 14.83
N GLU A 144 2.17 2.87 16.08
CA GLU A 144 2.67 3.57 17.27
C GLU A 144 2.17 5.02 17.36
N TRP A 145 0.91 5.24 16.97
CA TRP A 145 0.34 6.59 16.83
C TRP A 145 0.36 7.40 18.14
N THR A 146 0.29 6.74 19.30
CA THR A 146 0.39 7.39 20.63
C THR A 146 1.76 8.00 20.85
N ARG A 147 2.82 7.39 20.31
CA ARG A 147 4.19 7.91 20.37
C ARG A 147 4.44 8.98 19.32
N ASN A 148 3.89 8.81 18.13
CA ASN A 148 4.13 9.71 17.01
C ASN A 148 2.89 9.91 16.12
N MET A 149 2.07 10.91 16.46
CA MET A 149 0.89 11.27 15.67
C MET A 149 1.25 11.80 14.27
N ALA A 150 2.44 12.39 14.09
CA ALA A 150 2.89 12.91 12.79
C ALA A 150 3.11 11.79 11.76
N ARG A 151 3.38 10.55 12.22
CA ARG A 151 3.43 9.37 11.34
C ARG A 151 2.07 9.13 10.68
N GLY A 152 0.98 9.19 11.45
CA GLY A 152 -0.38 9.09 10.91
C GLY A 152 -0.73 10.21 9.93
N ASP A 153 -0.29 11.45 10.20
CA ASP A 153 -0.47 12.57 9.27
C ASP A 153 0.28 12.41 7.96
N LYS A 154 1.48 11.83 8.01
CA LYS A 154 2.21 11.45 6.81
C LYS A 154 1.43 10.39 6.02
N CYS A 155 0.96 9.33 6.68
CA CYS A 155 0.15 8.29 6.04
C CYS A 155 -1.12 8.88 5.40
N TRP A 156 -1.82 9.76 6.11
CA TRP A 156 -3.00 10.44 5.57
C TRP A 156 -2.68 11.24 4.31
N ARG A 157 -1.59 12.02 4.30
CA ARG A 157 -1.17 12.79 3.12
C ARG A 157 -0.87 11.87 1.93
N ASN A 158 -0.20 10.75 2.17
CA ASN A 158 0.10 9.77 1.12
C ASN A 158 -1.18 9.12 0.58
N VAL A 159 -2.02 8.58 1.47
CA VAL A 159 -3.30 7.94 1.11
C VAL A 159 -4.23 8.91 0.39
N ARG A 160 -4.32 10.15 0.85
CA ARG A 160 -5.10 11.19 0.17
C ARG A 160 -4.60 11.42 -1.25
N ARG A 161 -3.28 11.44 -1.46
CA ARG A 161 -2.69 11.57 -2.80
C ARG A 161 -2.99 10.35 -3.68
N SER A 162 -2.90 9.13 -3.12
CA SER A 162 -3.27 7.91 -3.83
C SER A 162 -4.73 7.88 -4.27
N LEU A 163 -5.61 8.53 -3.50
CA LEU A 163 -7.05 8.60 -3.78
C LEU A 163 -7.46 9.85 -4.56
N GLU A 164 -6.53 10.75 -4.92
CA GLU A 164 -6.85 12.06 -5.50
C GLU A 164 -7.60 11.95 -6.84
N ALA A 165 -7.18 11.02 -7.72
CA ALA A 165 -7.79 10.74 -9.01
C ALA A 165 -8.81 9.58 -8.97
N ILE A 166 -9.27 9.20 -7.78
CA ILE A 166 -10.20 8.10 -7.55
C ILE A 166 -11.48 8.67 -6.91
N LEU A 167 -12.64 8.27 -7.44
CA LEU A 167 -13.92 8.66 -6.86
C LEU A 167 -14.15 7.88 -5.55
N VAL A 168 -14.00 8.56 -4.42
CA VAL A 168 -14.28 7.96 -3.11
C VAL A 168 -15.73 8.25 -2.73
N ILE A 169 -16.59 7.23 -2.91
CA ILE A 169 -18.01 7.36 -2.53
C ILE A 169 -18.14 7.35 -1.01
N ARG A 170 -18.70 8.44 -0.48
CA ARG A 170 -19.04 8.55 0.94
C ARG A 170 -20.27 7.68 1.27
N LYS A 171 -20.04 6.49 1.83
CA LYS A 171 -21.11 5.56 2.22
C LYS A 171 -21.83 6.01 3.50
N ASN A 172 -23.14 5.78 3.58
CA ASN A 172 -23.95 6.09 4.78
C ASN A 172 -23.38 5.42 6.03
N LYS A 173 -22.93 4.17 5.92
CA LYS A 173 -22.31 3.43 7.03
C LYS A 173 -21.10 4.17 7.62
N TYR A 174 -20.25 4.78 6.79
CA TYR A 174 -19.09 5.53 7.28
C TYR A 174 -19.52 6.75 8.10
N VAL A 175 -20.59 7.44 7.68
CA VAL A 175 -21.14 8.59 8.40
C VAL A 175 -21.75 8.15 9.72
N THR A 176 -22.50 7.05 9.74
CA THR A 176 -23.07 6.47 10.95
C THR A 176 -21.97 6.13 11.95
N MET A 177 -20.91 5.45 11.49
CA MET A 177 -19.81 5.07 12.36
C MET A 177 -18.99 6.25 12.86
N LEU A 178 -18.80 7.27 12.03
CA LEU A 178 -18.16 8.52 12.45
C LEU A 178 -18.96 9.22 13.56
N LYS A 179 -20.29 9.28 13.45
CA LYS A 179 -21.15 9.86 14.49
C LYS A 179 -21.09 9.07 15.79
N ALA A 180 -21.13 7.74 15.70
CA ALA A 180 -21.03 6.86 16.87
C ALA A 180 -19.66 6.95 17.57
N SER A 181 -18.60 7.20 16.81
CA SER A 181 -17.23 7.32 17.34
C SER A 181 -16.91 8.72 17.89
N ARG A 182 -17.88 9.64 17.96
CA ARG A 182 -17.64 11.01 18.39
C ARG A 182 -17.24 11.06 19.88
N PRO A 183 -16.10 11.69 20.22
CA PRO A 183 -15.64 11.75 21.61
C PRO A 183 -16.50 12.71 22.45
N ARG A 184 -16.38 12.60 23.78
CA ARG A 184 -17.04 13.49 24.76
C ARG A 184 -16.60 14.95 24.59
N LYS A 185 -17.38 15.88 25.17
CA LYS A 185 -17.28 17.36 24.98
C LYS A 185 -15.90 17.96 25.27
N GLU A 186 -15.07 17.30 26.07
CA GLU A 186 -13.71 17.71 26.41
C GLU A 186 -12.79 17.87 25.17
N CYS A 187 -13.11 17.20 24.06
CA CYS A 187 -12.28 17.22 22.85
C CYS A 187 -12.68 18.35 21.89
N LYS A 188 -11.72 19.17 21.45
CA LYS A 188 -11.88 20.12 20.33
C LYS A 188 -11.97 19.35 19.00
N VAL A 189 -13.16 18.81 18.67
CA VAL A 189 -13.36 17.91 17.50
C VAL A 189 -13.23 18.57 16.13
N ASN A 190 -13.25 19.91 16.06
CA ASN A 190 -13.12 20.68 14.82
C ASN A 190 -11.71 21.22 14.58
N ASP A 191 -10.93 21.37 15.64
CA ASP A 191 -9.50 21.66 15.57
C ASP A 191 -8.80 20.36 15.14
N MET A 192 -8.36 20.26 13.89
CA MET A 192 -7.75 19.03 13.38
C MET A 192 -6.27 18.90 13.75
N ASP A 193 -5.66 19.96 14.27
CA ASP A 193 -4.24 20.04 14.61
C ASP A 193 -4.02 19.61 16.06
N THR A 194 -4.89 20.02 17.00
CA THR A 194 -4.79 19.62 18.40
C THR A 194 -5.43 18.24 18.61
N ARG A 195 -4.63 17.19 18.82
CA ARG A 195 -5.14 15.81 18.99
C ARG A 195 -4.80 15.25 20.35
N CYS A 196 -5.71 14.43 20.88
CA CYS A 196 -5.49 13.63 22.09
C CYS A 196 -5.97 12.21 21.84
N GLU A 197 -5.57 11.29 22.71
CA GLU A 197 -5.89 9.87 22.56
C GLU A 197 -7.38 9.58 22.42
N LYS A 198 -8.22 10.33 23.15
CA LYS A 198 -9.68 10.20 23.13
C LYS A 198 -10.30 10.56 21.78
N CYS A 199 -9.71 11.48 21.01
CA CYS A 199 -10.30 11.98 19.76
C CYS A 199 -9.53 11.59 18.50
N TYR A 200 -8.38 10.95 18.63
CA TYR A 200 -7.51 10.64 17.50
C TYR A 200 -8.22 9.80 16.44
N TYR A 201 -8.79 8.65 16.82
CA TYR A 201 -9.54 7.77 15.92
C TYR A 201 -10.65 8.51 15.17
N TYR A 202 -11.47 9.27 15.91
CA TYR A 202 -12.55 10.08 15.33
C TYR A 202 -12.01 11.08 14.30
N LYS A 203 -10.90 11.77 14.60
CA LYS A 203 -10.30 12.74 13.69
C LYS A 203 -9.73 12.08 12.44
N GLN A 204 -9.06 10.94 12.56
CA GLN A 204 -8.59 10.19 11.39
C GLN A 204 -9.76 9.75 10.49
N MET A 205 -10.82 9.20 11.09
CA MET A 205 -12.05 8.86 10.36
C MET A 205 -12.67 10.09 9.71
N LYS A 206 -12.73 11.23 10.41
CA LYS A 206 -13.30 12.49 9.90
C LYS A 206 -12.53 13.00 8.68
N MET A 207 -11.20 12.86 8.66
CA MET A 207 -10.40 13.24 7.49
C MET A 207 -10.77 12.40 6.27
N PHE A 208 -10.89 11.08 6.44
CA PHE A 208 -11.27 10.18 5.35
C PHE A 208 -12.71 10.34 4.88
N VAL A 209 -13.69 10.40 5.80
CA VAL A 209 -15.12 10.52 5.46
C VAL A 209 -15.42 11.83 4.73
N ASN A 210 -14.63 12.88 4.98
CA ASN A 210 -14.77 14.18 4.32
C ASN A 210 -13.72 14.39 3.21
N ILE A 211 -13.10 13.31 2.71
CA ILE A 211 -12.22 13.41 1.56
C ILE A 211 -13.00 14.01 0.39
N ARG A 212 -12.41 15.04 -0.24
CA ARG A 212 -12.93 15.62 -1.47
C ARG A 212 -12.10 15.03 -2.60
N SER A 213 -12.71 14.17 -3.42
CA SER A 213 -12.13 13.84 -4.74
C SER A 213 -12.12 15.11 -5.58
N LEU A 214 -10.97 15.46 -6.13
CA LEU A 214 -10.91 16.54 -7.12
C LEU A 214 -11.47 15.95 -8.42
N TYR A 215 -12.63 16.44 -8.84
CA TYR A 215 -13.07 16.22 -10.21
C TYR A 215 -12.13 17.02 -11.10
N MET A 216 -11.30 16.34 -11.89
CA MET A 216 -10.75 16.87 -13.13
C MET A 216 -11.54 16.28 -14.28
#